data_AF-A0A5D0SVQ2-F1
#
_entry.id   AF-A0A5D0SVQ2-F1
#
_cell.length_a   1.000
_cell.length_b   1.000
_cell.length_c   1.000
_cell.angle_alpha   90.00
_cell.angle_beta   90.00
_cell.angle_gamma   90.00
#
_symmetry.space_group_name_H-M   'P 1'
#
loop_
_entity.id
_entity.type
_entity.pdbx_description
1 polymer ?
#
loop_
_entity_poly.entity_id
_entity_poly.type
_entity_poly.pdbx_seq_one_letter_code
_entity_poly.pdbx_strand_id
1 'polypeptide(L)'
;MMIPLPRPSSVIGLTRSALDQARDSATSFAAVPARAFAVLDGVEALLTRINGMVDRIEQTLDRTDQVLETATEVAGSAAVVVGQAEQVARKATTVVTEADAVAARAAAAVITGAETAATAAELMTTYEPALRRAAPMATRFVEQLSHEEVTAAIRLVDELPKLREHLTSDVLPILATLDRVGPDLHDLLEVTRDLKLAVAGIPGLGMLRRRGEKLTDEADQAG
;
A
#
# COMPACT_ATOMS: atom_id res chain seq x y z
N MET A 1 -104.57 -90.20 11.82
CA MET A 1 -104.22 -88.80 12.20
C MET A 1 -104.94 -88.51 13.51
N MET A 2 -104.29 -88.72 14.65
CA MET A 2 -104.89 -88.50 15.97
C MET A 2 -104.63 -87.05 16.38
N ILE A 3 -105.69 -86.23 16.43
CA ILE A 3 -105.64 -84.90 17.06
C ILE A 3 -105.75 -85.15 18.57
N PRO A 4 -104.71 -84.86 19.38
CA PRO A 4 -104.80 -85.04 20.82
C PRO A 4 -105.81 -84.04 21.39
N LEU A 5 -106.86 -84.54 22.05
CA LEU A 5 -107.79 -83.71 22.80
C LEU A 5 -107.07 -83.15 24.05
N PRO A 6 -107.08 -81.82 24.27
CA PRO A 6 -106.42 -81.22 25.42
C PRO A 6 -107.04 -81.71 26.74
N ARG A 7 -106.20 -82.14 27.68
CA ARG A 7 -106.61 -82.54 29.02
C ARG A 7 -106.93 -81.28 29.86
N PRO A 8 -107.89 -81.32 30.80
CA PRO A 8 -108.24 -80.18 31.65
C PRO A 8 -107.04 -79.56 32.39
N SER A 9 -106.04 -80.36 32.74
CA SER A 9 -104.79 -79.90 33.38
C SER A 9 -103.90 -79.04 32.47
N SER A 10 -104.02 -79.18 31.14
CA SER A 10 -103.29 -78.34 30.17
C SER A 10 -103.83 -76.90 30.13
N VAL A 11 -105.14 -76.72 30.36
CA VAL A 11 -105.77 -75.39 30.41
C VAL A 11 -105.35 -74.62 31.66
N ILE A 12 -105.25 -75.30 32.80
CA ILE A 12 -104.75 -74.72 34.07
C ILE A 12 -103.25 -74.39 33.98
N GLY A 13 -102.47 -75.22 33.28
CA GLY A 13 -101.06 -74.92 32.99
C GLY A 13 -100.89 -73.69 32.09
N LEU A 14 -101.76 -73.52 31.09
CA LEU A 14 -101.77 -72.35 30.21
C LEU A 14 -102.15 -71.05 30.94
N THR A 15 -103.17 -71.07 31.81
CA THR A 15 -103.54 -69.89 32.61
C THR A 15 -102.52 -69.52 33.66
N ARG A 16 -101.89 -70.51 34.31
CA ARG A 16 -100.77 -70.26 35.24
C ARG A 16 -99.55 -69.70 34.51
N SER A 17 -99.19 -70.26 33.36
CA SER A 17 -98.13 -69.74 32.51
C SER A 17 -98.42 -68.33 32.00
N ALA A 18 -99.67 -68.02 31.64
CA ALA A 18 -100.07 -66.69 31.20
C ALA A 18 -100.00 -65.67 32.35
N LEU A 19 -100.31 -66.08 33.58
CA LEU A 19 -100.20 -65.23 34.77
C LEU A 19 -98.73 -64.97 35.15
N ASP A 20 -97.88 -66.00 35.11
CA ASP A 20 -96.44 -65.86 35.34
C ASP A 20 -95.81 -64.99 34.25
N GLN A 21 -96.18 -65.18 32.98
CA GLN A 21 -95.77 -64.33 31.86
C GLN A 21 -96.26 -62.89 32.01
N ALA A 22 -97.49 -62.66 32.49
CA ALA A 22 -98.03 -61.32 32.73
C ALA A 22 -97.33 -60.63 33.90
N ARG A 23 -96.98 -61.37 34.95
CA ARG A 23 -96.21 -60.87 36.09
C ARG A 23 -94.79 -60.50 35.68
N ASP A 24 -94.12 -61.34 34.90
CA ASP A 24 -92.79 -61.09 34.35
C ASP A 24 -92.78 -59.92 33.35
N SER A 25 -93.86 -59.76 32.60
CA SER A 25 -94.06 -58.59 31.75
C SER A 25 -94.27 -57.32 32.60
N ALA A 26 -95.10 -57.38 33.64
CA ALA A 26 -95.35 -56.24 34.53
C ALA A 26 -94.10 -55.81 35.31
N THR A 27 -93.26 -56.75 35.75
CA THR A 27 -91.97 -56.43 36.39
C THR A 27 -90.97 -55.84 35.40
N SER A 28 -90.94 -56.33 34.16
CA SER A 28 -90.15 -55.72 33.08
C SER A 28 -90.61 -54.29 32.77
N PHE A 29 -91.92 -54.07 32.61
CA PHE A 29 -92.51 -52.73 32.39
C PHE A 29 -92.26 -51.79 33.57
N ALA A 30 -92.35 -52.28 34.81
CA ALA A 30 -92.04 -51.50 36.00
C ALA A 30 -90.54 -51.16 36.12
N ALA A 31 -89.64 -51.96 35.51
CA ALA A 31 -88.21 -51.71 35.49
C ALA A 31 -87.75 -50.78 34.35
N VAL A 32 -88.59 -50.53 33.33
CA VAL A 32 -88.27 -49.63 32.20
C VAL A 32 -87.88 -48.22 32.68
N PRO A 33 -88.63 -47.56 33.60
CA PRO A 33 -88.26 -46.24 34.11
C PRO A 33 -86.88 -46.22 34.79
N ALA A 34 -86.57 -47.23 35.61
CA ALA A 34 -85.28 -47.31 36.29
C ALA A 34 -84.11 -47.46 35.30
N ARG A 35 -84.28 -48.27 34.24
CA ARG A 35 -83.29 -48.39 33.17
C ARG A 35 -83.14 -47.09 32.37
N ALA A 36 -84.23 -46.37 32.14
CA ALA A 36 -84.19 -45.08 31.46
C ALA A 36 -83.41 -44.04 32.28
N PHE A 37 -83.64 -43.96 33.60
CA PHE A 37 -82.87 -43.07 34.47
C PHE A 37 -81.38 -43.43 34.51
N ALA A 38 -81.03 -44.71 34.62
CA ALA A 38 -79.63 -45.13 34.58
C ALA A 38 -78.92 -44.78 33.24
N VAL A 39 -79.64 -44.83 32.12
CA VAL A 39 -79.12 -44.36 30.83
C VAL A 39 -78.92 -42.85 30.83
N LEU A 40 -79.87 -42.08 31.37
CA LEU A 40 -79.75 -40.62 31.49
C LEU A 40 -78.56 -40.22 32.36
N ASP A 41 -78.37 -40.86 33.51
CA ASP A 41 -77.22 -40.64 34.39
C ASP A 41 -75.90 -40.95 33.66
N GLY A 42 -75.87 -42.04 32.88
CA GLY A 42 -74.73 -42.42 32.04
C GLY A 42 -74.43 -41.39 30.94
N VAL A 43 -75.47 -40.82 30.32
CA VAL A 43 -75.34 -39.73 29.34
C VAL A 43 -74.83 -38.46 30.01
N GLU A 44 -75.33 -38.10 31.20
CA GLU A 44 -74.87 -36.92 31.94
C GLU A 44 -73.39 -37.04 32.35
N ALA A 45 -72.97 -38.22 32.83
CA ALA A 45 -71.57 -38.51 33.11
C ALA A 45 -70.69 -38.43 31.85
N LEU A 46 -71.19 -38.95 30.72
CA LEU A 46 -70.51 -38.86 29.43
C LEU A 46 -70.37 -37.41 28.96
N LEU A 47 -71.43 -36.61 29.05
CA LEU A 47 -71.42 -35.19 28.68
C LEU A 47 -70.44 -34.40 29.54
N THR A 48 -70.42 -34.65 30.85
CA THR A 48 -69.45 -34.02 31.77
C THR A 48 -68.01 -34.36 31.37
N ARG A 49 -67.75 -35.63 31.03
CA ARG A 49 -66.43 -36.06 30.56
C ARG A 49 -66.05 -35.45 29.21
N ILE A 50 -66.99 -35.36 28.27
CA ILE A 50 -66.77 -34.74 26.96
C ILE A 50 -66.44 -33.26 27.13
N ASN A 51 -67.19 -32.52 27.94
CA ASN A 51 -66.89 -31.11 28.23
C ASN A 51 -65.48 -30.95 28.81
N GLY A 52 -65.10 -31.76 29.79
CA GLY A 52 -63.73 -31.73 30.32
C GLY A 52 -62.65 -32.15 29.31
N MET A 53 -62.98 -32.96 28.30
CA MET A 53 -62.07 -33.25 27.19
C MET A 53 -61.96 -32.06 26.22
N VAL A 54 -63.06 -31.37 25.92
CA VAL A 54 -63.09 -30.17 25.08
C VAL A 54 -62.25 -29.07 25.72
N ASP A 55 -62.46 -28.78 27.02
CA ASP A 55 -61.67 -27.77 27.75
C ASP A 55 -60.15 -28.05 27.67
N ARG A 56 -59.77 -29.33 27.76
CA ARG A 56 -58.36 -29.74 27.67
C ARG A 56 -57.82 -29.60 26.25
N ILE A 57 -58.64 -29.88 25.24
CA ILE A 57 -58.28 -29.69 23.82
C ILE A 57 -58.07 -28.21 23.56
N GLU A 58 -58.99 -27.34 23.99
CA GLU A 58 -58.86 -25.88 23.85
C GLU A 58 -57.56 -25.38 24.49
N GLN A 59 -57.26 -25.77 25.73
CA GLN A 59 -55.99 -25.43 26.38
C GLN A 59 -54.77 -25.93 25.61
N THR A 60 -54.86 -27.10 24.96
CA THR A 60 -53.76 -27.66 24.17
C THR A 60 -53.58 -26.91 22.86
N LEU A 61 -54.67 -26.47 22.24
CA LEU A 61 -54.64 -25.63 21.04
C LEU A 61 -54.02 -24.28 21.35
N ASP A 62 -54.43 -23.61 22.44
CA ASP A 62 -53.83 -22.33 22.86
C ASP A 62 -52.31 -22.44 23.07
N ARG A 63 -51.86 -23.51 23.73
CA ARG A 63 -50.42 -23.77 23.90
C ARG A 63 -49.72 -24.03 22.58
N THR A 64 -50.38 -24.71 21.65
CA THR A 64 -49.83 -24.99 20.32
C THR A 64 -49.68 -23.71 19.52
N ASP A 65 -50.66 -22.81 19.57
CA ASP A 65 -50.62 -21.51 18.92
C ASP A 65 -49.47 -20.65 19.48
N GLN A 66 -49.29 -20.63 20.81
CA GLN A 66 -48.18 -19.94 21.44
C GLN A 66 -46.81 -20.50 21.02
N VAL A 67 -46.68 -21.83 20.89
CA VAL A 67 -45.45 -22.48 20.42
C VAL A 67 -45.18 -22.12 18.95
N LEU A 68 -46.21 -22.07 18.11
CA LEU A 68 -46.07 -21.70 16.69
C LEU A 68 -45.64 -20.23 16.53
N GLU A 69 -46.19 -19.33 17.35
CA GLU A 69 -45.77 -17.92 17.37
C GLU A 69 -44.29 -17.81 17.76
N THR A 70 -43.90 -18.44 18.87
CA THR A 70 -42.50 -18.47 19.33
C THR A 70 -41.57 -19.07 18.28
N ALA A 71 -41.98 -20.17 17.63
CA ALA A 71 -41.18 -20.81 16.58
C ALA A 71 -40.99 -19.89 15.37
N THR A 72 -42.00 -19.09 15.02
CA THR A 72 -41.93 -18.10 13.94
C THR A 72 -40.96 -16.98 14.29
N GLU A 73 -41.00 -16.46 15.53
CA GLU A 73 -40.06 -15.44 16.00
C GLU A 73 -38.60 -15.94 16.02
N VAL A 74 -38.39 -17.18 16.50
CA VAL A 74 -37.07 -17.82 16.51
C VAL A 74 -36.56 -18.02 15.09
N ALA A 75 -37.40 -18.48 14.16
CA ALA A 75 -37.03 -18.63 12.76
C ALA A 75 -36.64 -17.29 12.12
N GLY A 76 -37.37 -16.21 12.41
CA GLY A 76 -37.02 -14.86 11.97
C GLY A 76 -35.68 -14.39 12.52
N SER A 77 -35.45 -14.59 13.82
CA SER A 77 -34.18 -14.25 14.48
C SER A 77 -33.00 -15.05 13.90
N ALA A 78 -33.20 -16.34 13.65
CA ALA A 78 -32.19 -17.20 13.02
C ALA A 78 -31.84 -16.73 11.60
N ALA A 79 -32.84 -16.32 10.79
CA ALA A 79 -32.60 -15.79 9.46
C ALA A 79 -31.74 -14.50 9.49
N VAL A 80 -31.98 -13.61 10.47
CA VAL A 80 -31.15 -12.41 10.67
C VAL A 80 -29.71 -12.78 11.01
N VAL A 81 -29.50 -13.73 11.95
CA VAL A 81 -28.16 -14.18 12.35
C VAL A 81 -27.41 -14.80 11.17
N VAL A 82 -28.06 -15.62 10.36
CA VAL A 82 -27.46 -16.20 9.14
C VAL A 82 -27.05 -15.09 8.17
N GLY A 83 -27.91 -14.11 7.91
CA GLY A 83 -27.58 -12.98 7.04
C GLY A 83 -26.39 -12.15 7.54
N GLN A 84 -26.28 -11.96 8.86
CA GLN A 84 -25.12 -11.31 9.48
C GLN A 84 -23.85 -12.15 9.33
N ALA A 85 -23.93 -13.46 9.56
CA ALA A 85 -22.80 -14.38 9.40
C ALA A 85 -22.28 -14.38 7.94
N GLU A 86 -23.18 -14.39 6.95
CA GLU A 86 -22.81 -14.26 5.55
C GLU A 86 -22.11 -12.93 5.22
N GLN A 87 -22.56 -11.82 5.84
CA GLN A 87 -21.92 -10.52 5.67
C GLN A 87 -20.51 -10.51 6.28
N VAL A 88 -20.34 -11.08 7.47
CA VAL A 88 -19.04 -11.22 8.13
C VAL A 88 -18.11 -12.08 7.29
N ALA A 89 -18.58 -13.22 6.78
CA ALA A 89 -17.78 -14.09 5.92
C ALA A 89 -17.29 -13.36 4.66
N ARG A 90 -18.16 -12.61 3.99
CA ARG A 90 -17.77 -11.78 2.82
C ARG A 90 -16.72 -10.74 3.17
N LYS A 91 -16.89 -10.02 4.28
CA LYS A 91 -15.90 -9.03 4.75
C LYS A 91 -14.57 -9.70 5.08
N ALA A 92 -14.59 -10.87 5.72
CA ALA A 92 -13.38 -11.63 6.03
C ALA A 92 -12.63 -12.05 4.74
N THR A 93 -13.34 -12.49 3.70
CA THR A 93 -12.73 -12.79 2.40
C THR A 93 -12.04 -11.57 1.78
N THR A 94 -12.66 -10.38 1.86
CA THR A 94 -12.04 -9.13 1.39
C THR A 94 -10.77 -8.82 2.18
N VAL A 95 -10.81 -8.90 3.51
CA VAL A 95 -9.64 -8.65 4.37
C VAL A 95 -8.49 -9.61 4.06
N VAL A 96 -8.76 -10.90 3.87
CA VAL A 96 -7.74 -11.88 3.51
C VAL A 96 -7.11 -11.55 2.15
N THR A 97 -7.93 -11.18 1.17
CA THR A 97 -7.44 -10.81 -0.18
C THR A 97 -6.55 -9.56 -0.12
N GLU A 98 -6.94 -8.55 0.68
CA GLU A 98 -6.14 -7.34 0.88
C GLU A 98 -4.84 -7.65 1.62
N ALA A 99 -4.88 -8.51 2.64
CA ALA A 99 -3.71 -8.95 3.38
C ALA A 99 -2.70 -9.68 2.47
N ASP A 100 -3.17 -10.58 1.59
CA ASP A 100 -2.33 -11.25 0.61
C ASP A 100 -1.66 -10.26 -0.35
N ALA A 101 -2.40 -9.25 -0.81
CA ALA A 101 -1.85 -8.21 -1.67
C ALA A 101 -0.80 -7.35 -0.93
N VAL A 102 -1.00 -7.06 0.36
CA VAL A 102 0.00 -6.35 1.18
C VAL A 102 1.26 -7.22 1.37
N ALA A 103 1.08 -8.50 1.68
CA ALA A 103 2.19 -9.45 1.84
C ALA A 103 3.03 -9.55 0.55
N ALA A 104 2.38 -9.62 -0.62
CA ALA A 104 3.07 -9.65 -1.90
C ALA A 104 3.88 -8.37 -2.17
N ARG A 105 3.32 -7.19 -1.87
CA ARG A 105 4.05 -5.91 -2.01
C ARG A 105 5.21 -5.80 -1.04
N ALA A 106 5.04 -6.26 0.20
CA ALA A 106 6.12 -6.28 1.19
C ALA A 106 7.26 -7.19 0.74
N ALA A 107 6.95 -8.38 0.22
CA ALA A 107 7.94 -9.30 -0.32
C ALA A 107 8.73 -8.67 -1.49
N ALA A 108 8.04 -8.02 -2.42
CA ALA A 108 8.68 -7.31 -3.53
C ALA A 108 9.60 -6.17 -3.04
N ALA A 109 9.14 -5.37 -2.07
CA ALA A 109 9.93 -4.28 -1.50
C ALA A 109 11.20 -4.79 -0.80
N VAL A 110 11.12 -5.92 -0.10
CA VAL A 110 12.29 -6.56 0.53
C VAL A 110 13.30 -7.02 -0.53
N ILE A 111 12.83 -7.62 -1.63
CA ILE A 111 13.70 -8.04 -2.74
C ILE A 111 14.42 -6.82 -3.35
N THR A 112 13.68 -5.77 -3.72
CA THR A 112 14.28 -4.54 -4.27
C THR A 112 15.23 -3.87 -3.29
N GLY A 113 14.90 -3.88 -1.99
CA GLY A 113 15.78 -3.38 -0.94
C GLY A 113 17.09 -4.17 -0.84
N ALA A 114 17.02 -5.50 -0.92
CA ALA A 114 18.19 -6.36 -0.92
C ALA A 114 19.08 -6.14 -2.15
N GLU A 115 18.48 -6.01 -3.35
CA GLU A 115 19.22 -5.69 -4.59
C GLU A 115 19.93 -4.34 -4.49
N THR A 116 19.21 -3.30 -4.02
CA THR A 116 19.77 -1.96 -3.85
C THR A 116 20.92 -1.97 -2.83
N ALA A 117 20.77 -2.69 -1.73
CA ALA A 117 21.81 -2.84 -0.72
C ALA A 117 23.04 -3.57 -1.27
N ALA A 118 22.85 -4.60 -2.10
CA ALA A 118 23.93 -5.31 -2.77
C ALA A 118 24.70 -4.39 -3.73
N THR A 119 24.00 -3.62 -4.56
CA THR A 119 24.63 -2.64 -5.46
C THR A 119 25.39 -1.56 -4.68
N ALA A 120 24.79 -1.03 -3.61
CA ALA A 120 25.47 -0.05 -2.76
C ALA A 120 26.75 -0.64 -2.13
N ALA A 121 26.70 -1.88 -1.64
CA ALA A 121 27.86 -2.56 -1.08
C ALA A 121 28.97 -2.79 -2.12
N GLU A 122 28.61 -3.13 -3.35
CA GLU A 122 29.56 -3.28 -4.46
C GLU A 122 30.23 -1.95 -4.81
N LEU A 123 29.46 -0.86 -4.92
CA LEU A 123 29.99 0.49 -5.16
C LEU A 123 30.90 0.92 -4.01
N MET A 124 30.48 0.73 -2.76
CA MET A 124 31.31 1.08 -1.60
C MET A 124 32.61 0.28 -1.59
N THR A 125 32.57 -1.02 -1.86
CA THR A 125 33.76 -1.87 -1.96
C THR A 125 34.71 -1.39 -3.06
N THR A 126 34.14 -0.97 -4.20
CA THR A 126 34.91 -0.45 -5.35
C THR A 126 35.58 0.89 -5.02
N TYR A 127 34.87 1.82 -4.36
CA TYR A 127 35.35 3.18 -4.12
C TYR A 127 36.06 3.37 -2.78
N GLU A 128 35.88 2.48 -1.80
CA GLU A 128 36.49 2.58 -0.47
C GLU A 128 38.01 2.81 -0.52
N PRO A 129 38.81 2.08 -1.32
CA PRO A 129 40.26 2.28 -1.35
C PRO A 129 40.64 3.67 -1.85
N ALA A 130 39.94 4.17 -2.88
CA ALA A 130 40.18 5.50 -3.43
C ALA A 130 39.78 6.59 -2.42
N LEU A 131 38.62 6.44 -1.76
CA LEU A 131 38.14 7.37 -0.74
C LEU A 131 39.08 7.41 0.48
N ARG A 132 39.57 6.26 0.95
CA ARG A 132 40.57 6.20 2.04
C ARG A 132 41.86 6.92 1.67
N ARG A 133 42.28 6.84 0.42
CA ARG A 133 43.48 7.53 -0.08
C ARG A 133 43.26 9.03 -0.28
N ALA A 134 42.07 9.43 -0.72
CA ALA A 134 41.69 10.82 -0.96
C ALA A 134 41.38 11.58 0.34
N ALA A 135 40.87 10.90 1.37
CA ALA A 135 40.47 11.51 2.65
C ALA A 135 41.53 12.45 3.26
N PRO A 136 42.80 12.05 3.47
CA PRO A 136 43.80 12.95 4.05
C PRO A 136 44.16 14.13 3.12
N MET A 137 44.05 13.96 1.80
CA MET A 137 44.27 15.06 0.85
C MET A 137 43.14 16.09 0.93
N ALA A 138 41.89 15.62 0.98
CA ALA A 138 40.72 16.48 1.16
C ALA A 138 40.76 17.20 2.51
N THR A 139 41.13 16.52 3.61
CA THR A 139 41.32 17.15 4.93
C THR A 139 42.37 18.26 4.86
N ARG A 140 43.55 17.97 4.30
CA ARG A 140 44.60 18.98 4.17
C ARG A 140 44.17 20.16 3.30
N PHE A 141 43.43 19.91 2.22
CA PHE A 141 42.90 20.94 1.33
C PHE A 141 41.90 21.85 2.07
N VAL A 142 40.98 21.26 2.84
CA VAL A 142 39.98 22.01 3.63
C VAL A 142 40.62 22.79 4.78
N GLU A 143 41.63 22.22 5.45
CA GLU A 143 42.35 22.90 6.53
C GLU A 143 43.22 24.06 6.05
N GLN A 144 43.79 23.96 4.84
CA GLN A 144 44.72 24.96 4.31
C GLN A 144 44.06 26.04 3.45
N LEU A 145 42.81 25.86 3.03
CA LEU A 145 42.12 26.85 2.22
C LEU A 145 41.24 27.77 3.05
N SER A 146 41.62 29.04 3.09
CA SER A 146 40.72 30.12 3.48
C SER A 146 39.65 30.37 2.40
N HIS A 147 38.52 30.98 2.78
CA HIS A 147 37.46 31.35 1.83
C HIS A 147 37.97 32.23 0.67
N GLU A 148 38.94 33.08 0.96
CA GLU A 148 39.57 33.98 -0.01
C GLU A 148 40.38 33.20 -1.05
N GLU A 149 41.14 32.18 -0.61
CA GLU A 149 41.92 31.32 -1.48
C GLU A 149 41.04 30.40 -2.33
N VAL A 150 39.93 29.87 -1.79
CA VAL A 150 38.95 29.12 -2.60
C VAL A 150 38.40 29.99 -3.71
N THR A 151 38.03 31.24 -3.39
CA THR A 151 37.50 32.18 -4.37
C THR A 151 38.54 32.56 -5.41
N ALA A 152 39.79 32.75 -4.99
CA ALA A 152 40.91 33.01 -5.89
C ALA A 152 41.20 31.81 -6.81
N ALA A 153 41.14 30.58 -6.28
CA ALA A 153 41.33 29.36 -7.04
C ALA A 153 40.23 29.16 -8.09
N ILE A 154 38.97 29.43 -7.75
CA ILE A 154 37.85 29.42 -8.71
C ILE A 154 38.12 30.45 -9.83
N ARG A 155 38.46 31.69 -9.49
CA ARG A 155 38.80 32.72 -10.49
C ARG A 155 39.99 32.32 -11.36
N LEU A 156 41.01 31.68 -10.79
CA LEU A 156 42.16 31.19 -11.54
C LEU A 156 41.72 30.14 -12.57
N VAL A 157 40.88 29.18 -12.16
CA VAL A 157 40.35 28.13 -13.05
C VAL A 157 39.50 28.73 -14.18
N ASP A 158 38.71 29.77 -13.89
CA ASP A 158 37.91 30.47 -14.89
C ASP A 158 38.76 31.28 -15.89
N GLU A 159 39.91 31.80 -15.46
CA GLU A 159 40.84 32.58 -16.30
C GLU A 159 41.84 31.71 -17.08
N LEU A 160 42.11 30.48 -16.65
CA LEU A 160 43.03 29.55 -17.33
C LEU A 160 42.70 29.33 -18.83
N PRO A 161 41.44 29.12 -19.24
CA PRO A 161 41.09 29.01 -20.65
C PRO A 161 41.43 30.26 -21.46
N LYS A 162 41.17 31.46 -20.90
CA LYS A 162 41.41 32.76 -21.56
C LYS A 162 42.91 33.06 -21.66
N LEU A 163 43.66 32.73 -20.61
CA LEU A 163 45.11 32.83 -20.59
C LEU A 163 45.74 31.92 -21.65
N ARG A 164 45.28 30.67 -21.77
CA ARG A 164 45.72 29.76 -22.83
C ARG A 164 45.45 30.33 -24.22
N GLU A 165 44.29 30.95 -24.43
CA GLU A 165 43.90 31.52 -25.71
C GLU A 165 44.77 32.73 -26.09
N HIS A 166 45.04 33.65 -25.16
CA HIS A 166 45.97 34.77 -25.36
C HIS A 166 47.41 34.29 -25.56
N LEU A 167 47.87 33.31 -24.79
CA LEU A 167 49.22 32.77 -24.95
C LEU A 167 49.41 32.13 -26.33
N THR A 168 48.39 31.42 -26.83
CA THR A 168 48.46 30.74 -28.14
C THR A 168 48.29 31.70 -29.30
N SER A 169 47.36 32.65 -29.20
CA SER A 169 46.99 33.54 -30.30
C SER A 169 47.91 34.75 -30.41
N ASP A 170 48.38 35.28 -29.28
CA ASP A 170 49.01 36.60 -29.26
C ASP A 170 50.50 36.50 -28.89
N VAL A 171 50.87 35.67 -27.92
CA VAL A 171 52.22 35.69 -27.35
C VAL A 171 53.17 34.73 -28.08
N LEU A 172 52.76 33.47 -28.29
CA LEU A 172 53.61 32.47 -28.97
C LEU A 172 54.03 32.88 -30.39
N PRO A 173 53.17 33.49 -31.23
CA PRO A 173 53.59 33.95 -32.55
C PRO A 173 54.66 35.05 -32.50
N ILE A 174 54.58 35.96 -31.52
CA ILE A 174 55.58 37.03 -31.33
C ILE A 174 56.91 36.44 -30.87
N LEU A 175 56.89 35.48 -29.94
CA LEU A 175 58.10 34.77 -29.50
C LEU A 175 58.73 33.98 -30.65
N ALA A 176 57.93 33.42 -31.55
CA ALA A 176 58.44 32.77 -32.77
C ALA A 176 59.12 33.77 -33.72
N THR A 177 58.63 35.01 -33.82
CA THR A 177 59.30 36.06 -34.60
C THR A 177 60.54 36.63 -33.91
N LEU A 178 60.64 36.53 -32.58
CA LEU A 178 61.77 37.05 -31.79
C LEU A 178 63.07 36.27 -32.02
N ASP A 179 62.98 35.02 -32.45
CA ASP A 179 64.14 34.22 -32.94
C ASP A 179 64.85 34.89 -34.13
N ARG A 180 64.13 35.76 -34.86
CA ARG A 180 64.63 36.49 -36.03
C ARG A 180 65.20 37.88 -35.72
N VAL A 181 65.00 38.39 -34.51
CA VAL A 181 65.47 39.71 -34.08
C VAL A 181 66.99 39.74 -33.85
N GLY A 182 67.61 38.58 -33.57
CA GLY A 182 69.07 38.46 -33.46
C GLY A 182 69.81 38.85 -34.76
N PRO A 183 69.47 38.25 -35.90
CA PRO A 183 69.95 38.67 -37.22
C PRO A 183 69.65 40.15 -37.53
N ASP A 184 68.40 40.60 -37.34
CA ASP A 184 67.97 41.96 -37.72
C ASP A 184 68.69 43.06 -36.91
N LEU A 185 69.03 42.81 -35.63
CA LEU A 185 69.85 43.71 -34.82
C LEU A 185 71.31 43.76 -35.28
N HIS A 186 71.85 42.65 -35.77
CA HIS A 186 73.20 42.62 -36.32
C HIS A 186 73.28 43.42 -37.62
N ASP A 187 72.27 43.28 -38.49
CA ASP A 187 72.15 44.03 -39.74
C ASP A 187 72.04 45.54 -39.49
N LEU A 188 71.29 45.96 -38.47
CA LEU A 188 71.22 47.38 -38.06
C LEU A 188 72.55 47.93 -37.53
N LEU A 189 73.36 47.10 -36.86
CA LEU A 189 74.70 47.48 -36.41
C LEU A 189 75.69 47.61 -37.57
N GLU A 190 75.54 46.79 -38.62
CA GLU A 190 76.31 46.90 -39.85
C GLU A 190 75.93 48.17 -40.63
N VAL A 191 74.63 48.43 -40.83
CA VAL A 191 74.15 49.64 -41.51
C VAL A 191 74.54 50.92 -40.78
N THR A 192 74.54 50.93 -39.43
CA THR A 192 75.01 52.10 -38.67
C THR A 192 76.53 52.27 -38.74
N ARG A 193 77.30 51.18 -38.84
CA ARG A 193 78.75 51.24 -39.12
C ARG A 193 79.02 51.78 -40.51
N ASP A 194 78.25 51.39 -41.51
CA ASP A 194 78.35 51.88 -42.88
C ASP A 194 77.93 53.34 -43.00
N LEU A 195 76.90 53.78 -42.27
CA LEU A 195 76.51 55.18 -42.20
C LEU A 195 77.61 56.04 -41.55
N LYS A 196 78.27 55.53 -40.49
CA LYS A 196 79.43 56.20 -39.89
C LYS A 196 80.58 56.34 -40.90
N LEU A 197 80.82 55.33 -41.72
CA LEU A 197 81.86 55.36 -42.77
C LEU A 197 81.47 56.30 -43.94
N ALA A 198 80.20 56.30 -44.36
CA ALA A 198 79.68 57.17 -45.40
C ALA A 198 79.72 58.66 -45.00
N VAL A 199 79.34 58.98 -43.74
CA VAL A 199 79.43 60.35 -43.20
C VAL A 199 80.89 60.81 -43.08
N ALA A 200 81.83 59.92 -42.79
CA ALA A 200 83.26 60.24 -42.81
C ALA A 200 83.80 60.53 -44.22
N GLY A 201 83.10 60.08 -45.28
CA GLY A 201 83.46 60.28 -46.67
C GLY A 201 82.93 61.56 -47.33
N ILE A 202 82.09 62.36 -46.65
CA ILE A 202 81.53 63.60 -47.22
C ILE A 202 82.59 64.72 -47.24
N PRO A 203 82.98 65.23 -48.43
CA PRO A 203 83.96 66.31 -48.54
C PRO A 203 83.46 67.58 -47.81
N GLY A 204 84.22 68.06 -46.82
CA GLY A 204 83.92 69.26 -46.03
C GLY A 204 83.53 69.01 -44.56
N LEU A 205 83.08 67.81 -44.17
CA LEU A 205 82.72 67.50 -42.78
C LEU A 205 83.94 67.30 -41.86
N GLY A 206 85.11 66.94 -42.40
CA GLY A 206 86.37 66.87 -41.63
C GLY A 206 86.78 68.22 -41.02
N MET A 207 86.34 69.34 -41.63
CA MET A 207 86.54 70.69 -41.08
C MET A 207 85.65 70.97 -39.88
N LEU A 208 84.45 70.37 -39.80
CA LEU A 208 83.57 70.44 -38.63
C LEU A 208 84.08 69.52 -37.51
N ARG A 209 84.57 68.32 -37.83
CA ARG A 209 85.23 67.43 -36.84
C ARG A 209 86.44 68.12 -36.19
N ARG A 210 87.33 68.74 -36.99
CA ARG A 210 88.46 69.52 -36.46
C ARG A 210 88.06 70.76 -35.66
N ARG A 211 86.89 71.36 -35.91
CA ARG A 211 86.36 72.49 -35.12
C ARG A 211 85.71 72.01 -33.82
N GLY A 212 85.01 70.89 -33.87
CA GLY A 212 84.41 70.23 -32.70
C GLY A 212 85.48 69.71 -31.74
N GLU A 213 86.49 69.00 -32.25
CA GLU A 213 87.65 68.52 -31.47
C GLU A 213 88.37 69.70 -30.78
N LYS A 214 88.55 70.84 -31.48
CA LYS A 214 89.07 72.07 -30.88
C LYS A 214 88.18 72.68 -29.79
N LEU A 215 86.85 72.63 -29.94
CA LEU A 215 85.90 73.13 -28.94
C LEU A 215 85.86 72.24 -27.69
N THR A 216 85.98 70.92 -27.85
CA THR A 216 86.13 70.00 -26.70
C THR A 216 87.48 70.16 -26.02
N ASP A 217 88.57 70.32 -26.77
CA ASP A 217 89.91 70.53 -26.20
C ASP A 217 90.05 71.92 -25.53
N GLU A 218 89.34 72.95 -26.02
CA GLU A 218 89.25 74.27 -25.39
C GLU A 218 88.31 74.27 -24.17
N ALA A 219 87.24 73.45 -24.17
CA ALA A 219 86.35 73.28 -23.02
C ALA A 219 87.01 72.48 -21.88
N ASP A 220 87.83 71.47 -22.20
CA ASP A 220 88.59 70.67 -21.21
C ASP A 220 89.84 71.41 -20.68
N GLN A 221 90.29 72.48 -21.33
CA GLN A 221 91.38 73.35 -20.85
C GLN A 221 90.89 74.60 -20.10
N ALA A 222 89.58 74.85 -20.07
CA ALA A 222 88.95 76.02 -19.43
C ALA A 222 88.06 75.66 -18.22
N GLY A 223 88.09 74.41 -17.75
CA GLY A 223 87.51 73.94 -16.47
C GLY A 223 88.60 73.41 -15.54
#